data_AF-A0A2A2L1Q7-F1
#
_entry.id   AF-A0A2A2L1Q7-F1
#
_cell.length_a   1.000
_cell.length_b   1.000
_cell.length_c   1.000
_cell.angle_alpha   90.00
_cell.angle_beta   90.00
_cell.angle_gamma   90.00
#
_symmetry.space_group_name_H-M   'P 1'
#
loop_
_entity.id
_entity.type
_entity.pdbx_description
1 polymer ?
#
loop_
_entity_poly.entity_id
_entity_poly.type
_entity_poly.pdbx_seq_one_letter_code
_entity_poly.pdbx_strand_id
1 'polypeptide(L)'
;MIKLCFLLLALASVATGLIGRTQSSGVRGVLVCDGKPAAGVTVKLWDDDRGIDSDDLLAAGKTNSMGQFELQGHTDEAPKKIYDAGTIQLAGIYPKESRDCLH
;
A
#
# COMPACT_ATOMS: atom_id res chain seq x y z
N MET A 1 -11.71 -4.69 -49.61
CA MET A 1 -10.58 -3.97 -49.01
C MET A 1 -10.99 -3.24 -47.73
N ILE A 2 -11.99 -2.34 -47.75
CA ILE A 2 -12.47 -1.61 -46.55
C ILE A 2 -12.94 -2.55 -45.41
N LYS A 3 -13.65 -3.64 -45.72
CA LYS A 3 -14.10 -4.63 -44.73
C LYS A 3 -12.95 -5.34 -43.99
N LEU A 4 -11.81 -5.53 -44.67
CA LEU A 4 -10.62 -6.16 -44.07
C LEU A 4 -9.91 -5.19 -43.11
N CYS A 5 -9.89 -3.90 -43.45
CA CYS A 5 -9.38 -2.85 -42.56
C CYS A 5 -10.22 -2.71 -41.27
N PHE A 6 -11.55 -2.75 -41.36
CA PHE A 6 -12.43 -2.70 -40.18
C PHE A 6 -12.23 -3.92 -39.26
N LEU A 7 -12.02 -5.11 -39.82
CA LEU A 7 -11.77 -6.33 -39.05
C LEU A 7 -10.40 -6.27 -38.34
N LEU A 8 -9.36 -5.78 -39.01
CA LEU A 8 -8.03 -5.59 -38.43
C LEU A 8 -8.03 -4.51 -37.33
N LEU A 9 -8.78 -3.41 -37.50
CA LEU A 9 -8.94 -2.37 -36.47
C LEU A 9 -9.66 -2.91 -35.23
N ALA A 10 -10.69 -3.73 -35.42
CA ALA A 10 -11.43 -4.35 -34.34
C ALA A 10 -10.54 -5.33 -33.53
N LEU A 11 -9.75 -6.18 -34.19
CA LEU A 11 -8.82 -7.08 -33.49
C LEU A 11 -7.70 -6.32 -32.74
N ALA A 12 -7.18 -5.22 -33.30
CA ALA A 12 -6.16 -4.41 -32.64
C ALA A 12 -6.67 -3.75 -31.35
N SER A 13 -7.96 -3.37 -31.30
CA SER A 13 -8.57 -2.75 -30.12
C SER A 13 -8.74 -3.70 -28.92
N VAL A 14 -8.81 -5.01 -29.16
CA VAL A 14 -8.91 -6.03 -28.09
C VAL A 14 -7.55 -6.29 -27.45
N ALA A 15 -6.45 -6.18 -28.21
CA ALA A 15 -5.10 -6.47 -27.74
C ALA A 15 -4.56 -5.44 -26.73
N THR A 16 -5.02 -4.19 -26.77
CA THR A 16 -4.58 -3.14 -25.84
C THR A 16 -5.19 -3.24 -24.44
N GLY A 17 -6.24 -4.04 -24.26
CA GLY A 17 -6.89 -4.25 -22.96
C GLY A 17 -6.15 -5.22 -22.01
N LEU A 18 -5.10 -5.89 -22.48
CA LEU A 18 -4.36 -6.91 -21.71
C LEU A 18 -3.09 -6.39 -21.02
N ILE A 19 -2.81 -5.09 -21.08
CA ILE A 19 -1.70 -4.51 -20.32
C ILE A 19 -2.19 -4.34 -18.87
N GLY A 20 -1.86 -5.34 -18.04
CA GLY A 20 -2.09 -5.30 -16.60
C GLY A 20 -1.52 -4.02 -15.99
N ARG A 21 -2.24 -3.41 -15.05
CA ARG A 21 -1.73 -2.25 -14.32
C ARG A 21 -0.67 -2.76 -13.34
N THR A 22 0.54 -2.21 -13.40
CA THR A 22 1.55 -2.44 -12.35
C THR A 22 1.01 -1.92 -11.03
N GLN A 23 0.75 -2.81 -10.08
CA GLN A 23 0.42 -2.46 -8.70
C GLN A 23 1.73 -2.10 -7.99
N SER A 24 1.91 -0.83 -7.62
CA SER A 24 3.04 -0.38 -6.81
C SER A 24 2.59 0.75 -5.88
N SER A 25 2.87 0.58 -4.59
CA SER A 25 2.51 1.53 -3.54
C SER A 25 3.68 1.72 -2.59
N GLY A 26 3.92 2.96 -2.17
CA GLY A 26 4.93 3.29 -1.17
C GLY A 26 4.38 4.24 -0.12
N VAL A 27 4.69 4.02 1.14
CA VAL A 27 4.20 4.83 2.26
C VAL A 27 5.29 5.05 3.29
N ARG A 28 5.33 6.22 3.89
CA ARG A 28 6.17 6.54 5.05
C ARG A 28 5.39 7.27 6.12
N GLY A 29 5.90 7.27 7.34
CA GLY A 29 5.30 8.02 8.44
C GLY A 29 6.06 7.85 9.75
N VAL A 30 5.46 8.36 10.82
CA VAL A 30 5.98 8.26 12.20
C VAL A 30 4.88 7.75 13.11
N LEU A 31 5.18 6.70 13.88
CA LEU A 31 4.31 6.22 14.95
C LEU A 31 4.77 6.79 16.29
N VAL A 32 3.82 7.35 17.03
CA VAL A 32 4.03 7.84 18.40
C VAL A 32 3.04 7.17 19.33
N CYS A 33 3.44 6.96 20.58
CA CYS A 33 2.57 6.50 21.67
C CYS A 33 2.80 7.38 22.89
N ASP A 34 1.74 7.98 23.44
CA ASP A 34 1.81 8.91 24.59
C ASP A 34 2.88 10.01 24.41
N GLY A 35 3.04 10.49 23.17
CA GLY A 35 3.97 11.57 22.82
C GLY A 35 5.42 11.13 22.65
N LYS A 36 5.72 9.83 22.83
CA LYS A 36 7.04 9.24 22.60
C LYS A 36 7.09 8.48 21.27
N PRO A 37 8.25 8.41 20.59
CA PRO A 37 8.39 7.55 19.42
C PRO A 37 8.08 6.08 19.74
N ALA A 38 7.23 5.45 18.93
CA ALA A 38 6.88 4.05 19.08
C ALA A 38 7.85 3.20 18.25
N ALA A 39 8.94 2.74 18.86
CA ALA A 39 9.99 1.97 18.20
C ALA A 39 9.65 0.47 18.10
N GLY A 40 10.14 -0.20 17.06
CA GLY A 40 9.97 -1.65 16.90
C GLY A 40 8.56 -2.13 16.56
N VAL A 41 7.62 -1.21 16.32
CA VAL A 41 6.24 -1.50 15.93
C VAL A 41 6.24 -2.08 14.53
N THR A 42 5.59 -3.23 14.35
CA THR A 42 5.42 -3.85 13.04
C THR A 42 4.41 -3.07 12.22
N VAL A 43 4.81 -2.62 11.03
CA VAL A 43 3.94 -1.95 10.05
C VAL A 43 3.82 -2.86 8.84
N LYS A 44 2.60 -3.02 8.33
CA LYS A 44 2.30 -3.83 7.14
C LYS A 44 1.54 -2.98 6.12
N LEU A 45 1.98 -3.05 4.86
CA LEU A 45 1.30 -2.50 3.71
C LEU A 45 0.57 -3.65 3.01
N TRP A 46 -0.74 -3.52 2.87
CA TRP A 46 -1.61 -4.51 2.24
C TRP A 46 -2.28 -3.88 1.01
N ASP A 47 -2.54 -4.70 -0.02
CA ASP A 47 -3.48 -4.36 -1.08
C ASP A 47 -4.88 -4.80 -0.67
N ASP A 48 -5.85 -3.89 -0.72
CA ASP A 48 -7.27 -4.16 -0.46
C ASP A 48 -7.95 -4.47 -1.80
N ASP A 49 -7.69 -5.67 -2.32
CA ASP A 49 -8.36 -6.18 -3.50
C ASP A 49 -9.72 -6.73 -3.10
N ARG A 50 -10.77 -5.93 -3.36
CA ARG A 50 -12.15 -6.35 -3.10
C ARG A 50 -12.60 -7.36 -4.16
N GLY A 51 -12.21 -8.63 -4.02
CA GLY A 51 -12.41 -9.69 -5.02
C GLY A 51 -12.42 -11.14 -4.48
N ILE A 52 -12.06 -12.11 -5.36
CA ILE A 52 -11.91 -13.56 -5.04
C ILE A 52 -10.49 -13.87 -4.51
N ASP A 53 -9.57 -12.93 -4.69
CA ASP A 53 -8.25 -12.87 -4.12
C ASP A 53 -8.30 -12.55 -2.62
N SER A 54 -7.35 -13.13 -1.89
CA SER A 54 -7.08 -12.82 -0.48
C SER A 54 -6.22 -11.56 -0.42
N ASP A 55 -6.50 -10.63 0.51
CA ASP A 55 -5.68 -9.44 0.77
C ASP A 55 -4.18 -9.77 0.69
N ASP A 56 -3.45 -9.09 -0.20
CA ASP A 56 -2.05 -9.39 -0.47
C ASP A 56 -1.12 -8.54 0.41
N LEU A 57 -0.22 -9.19 1.14
CA LEU A 57 0.80 -8.50 1.91
C LEU A 57 1.86 -7.95 0.95
N LEU A 58 1.80 -6.66 0.68
CA LEU A 58 2.73 -5.99 -0.22
C LEU A 58 4.10 -5.77 0.41
N ALA A 59 4.16 -5.37 1.69
CA ALA A 59 5.40 -5.17 2.42
C ALA A 59 5.20 -5.19 3.94
N ALA A 60 6.25 -5.55 4.68
CA ALA A 60 6.27 -5.44 6.13
C ALA A 60 7.63 -4.90 6.61
N GLY A 61 7.59 -4.13 7.68
CA GLY A 61 8.79 -3.58 8.31
C GLY A 61 8.53 -3.21 9.77
N LYS A 62 9.55 -2.66 10.42
CA LYS A 62 9.45 -2.16 11.79
C LYS A 62 9.84 -0.70 11.85
N THR A 63 9.19 0.05 12.75
CA THR A 63 9.61 1.42 13.04
C THR A 63 11.00 1.44 13.67
N ASN A 64 11.80 2.46 13.31
CA ASN A 64 13.12 2.66 13.90
C ASN A 64 13.02 3.26 15.32
N SER A 65 14.16 3.59 15.93
CA SER A 65 14.23 4.22 17.27
C SER A 65 13.53 5.58 17.38
N MET A 66 13.28 6.24 16.25
CA MET A 66 12.55 7.50 16.14
C MET A 66 11.08 7.29 15.74
N GLY A 67 10.58 6.05 15.75
CA GLY A 67 9.20 5.72 15.39
C GLY A 67 8.91 5.81 13.89
N GLN A 68 9.92 6.05 13.06
CA GLN A 68 9.75 6.26 11.62
C GLN A 68 9.67 4.92 10.88
N PHE A 69 8.87 4.88 9.83
CA PHE A 69 8.81 3.76 8.89
C PHE A 69 8.74 4.27 7.44
N GLU A 70 9.22 3.45 6.51
CA GLU A 70 8.97 3.57 5.07
C GLU A 70 8.84 2.16 4.49
N LEU A 71 7.75 1.90 3.77
CA LEU A 71 7.44 0.63 3.12
C LEU A 71 7.16 0.89 1.64
N GLN A 72 7.62 -0.04 0.80
CA GLN A 72 7.34 -0.05 -0.62
C GLN A 72 6.96 -1.47 -1.00
N GLY A 73 5.82 -1.64 -1.67
CA GLY A 73 5.34 -2.93 -2.11
C GLY A 73 4.89 -2.86 -3.56
N HIS A 74 5.31 -3.86 -4.35
CA HIS A 74 5.08 -3.89 -5.79
C HIS A 74 5.20 -5.30 -6.37
N THR A 75 4.62 -5.55 -7.54
CA THR A 75 4.85 -6.80 -8.30
C THR A 75 6.03 -6.69 -9.27
N ASP A 76 6.18 -5.55 -9.96
CA ASP A 76 7.13 -5.43 -11.10
C ASP A 76 7.96 -4.13 -11.17
N GLU A 77 7.50 -3.01 -10.58
CA GLU A 77 8.20 -1.71 -10.61
C GLU A 77 8.11 -0.99 -9.25
N ALA A 78 9.18 -0.30 -8.84
CA ALA A 78 9.17 0.56 -7.66
C ALA A 78 8.07 1.63 -7.72
N PRO A 79 7.39 1.95 -6.60
CA PRO A 79 6.38 3.00 -6.59
C PRO A 79 6.98 4.33 -6.98
N LYS A 80 6.36 4.99 -7.97
CA LYS A 80 6.79 6.31 -8.47
C LYS A 80 6.61 7.42 -7.42
N LYS A 81 5.78 7.18 -6.42
CA LYS A 81 5.49 8.12 -5.34
C LYS A 81 5.42 7.40 -4.00
N ILE A 82 6.09 7.98 -3.01
CA ILE A 82 5.93 7.62 -1.61
C ILE A 82 4.90 8.56 -0.99
N TYR A 83 3.83 7.99 -0.43
CA TYR A 83 2.80 8.72 0.30
C TYR A 83 3.28 8.99 1.74
N ASP A 84 3.07 10.20 2.20
CA ASP A 84 3.40 10.59 3.57
C ASP A 84 2.14 10.49 4.43
N ALA A 85 2.10 9.49 5.31
CA ALA A 85 1.00 9.26 6.26
C ALA A 85 1.05 10.22 7.47
N GLY A 86 2.11 11.02 7.59
CA GLY A 86 2.30 11.93 8.72
C GLY A 86 2.63 11.20 10.02
N THR A 87 2.18 11.77 11.14
CA THR A 87 2.39 11.22 12.48
C THR A 87 1.10 10.61 13.01
N ILE A 88 1.13 9.32 13.38
CA ILE A 88 -0.02 8.58 13.89
C ILE A 88 0.17 8.33 15.38
N GLN A 89 -0.78 8.81 16.18
CA GLN A 89 -0.84 8.57 17.62
C GLN A 89 -1.53 7.23 17.91
N LEU A 90 -0.79 6.27 18.43
CA LEU A 90 -1.28 4.94 18.79
C LEU A 90 -2.02 4.92 20.13
N ALA A 91 -1.85 5.94 20.98
CA ALA A 91 -2.53 6.04 22.27
C ALA A 91 -3.98 6.58 22.17
N GLY A 92 -4.65 6.39 21.04
CA GLY A 92 -6.09 6.70 20.92
C GLY A 92 -6.89 5.82 21.88
N ILE A 93 -7.82 6.41 22.64
CA ILE A 93 -8.66 5.69 23.60
C ILE A 93 -10.12 5.85 23.17
N TYR A 94 -10.75 4.75 22.77
CA TYR A 94 -12.20 4.71 22.60
C TYR A 94 -12.90 4.48 23.95
N PRO A 95 -14.14 4.97 24.12
CA PRO A 95 -14.91 4.70 25.33
C PRO A 95 -14.99 3.19 25.59
N LYS A 96 -14.56 2.78 26.78
CA LYS A 96 -14.52 1.38 27.28
C LYS A 96 -13.37 0.51 26.74
N GLU A 97 -12.37 1.08 26.08
CA GLU A 97 -11.17 0.35 25.68
C GLU A 97 -9.96 0.71 26.54
N SER A 98 -9.05 -0.25 26.72
CA SER A 98 -7.76 -0.05 27.37
C SER A 98 -6.70 0.37 26.37
N ARG A 99 -5.74 1.19 26.82
CA ARG A 99 -4.54 1.52 26.04
C ARG A 99 -3.52 0.39 26.11
N ASP A 100 -2.84 0.10 25.02
CA ASP A 100 -1.62 -0.72 25.03
C ASP A 100 -0.59 -0.13 24.07
N CYS A 101 0.39 0.59 24.63
CA CYS A 101 1.58 0.96 23.88
C CYS A 101 2.49 -0.27 23.86
N LEU A 102 2.79 -0.78 22.67
CA LEU A 102 3.74 -1.88 22.48
C LEU A 102 5.11 -1.44 23.04
N HIS A 103 5.46 -1.93 24.24
CA HIS A 103 6.73 -1.66 24.91
C HIS A 103 7.62 -2.91 24.90
#